data_AF-A0A1D8RUV9-F1
#
_entry.id   AF-A0A1D8RUV9-F1
#
_cell.length_a   1.000
_cell.length_b   1.000
_cell.length_c   1.000
_cell.angle_alpha   90.00
_cell.angle_beta   90.00
_cell.angle_gamma   90.00
#
_symmetry.space_group_name_H-M   'P 1'
#
loop_
_entity.id
_entity.type
_entity.pdbx_description
1 polymer ?
#
loop_
_entity_poly.entity_id
_entity_poly.type
_entity_poly.pdbx_seq_one_letter_code
_entity_poly.pdbx_strand_id
1 'polypeptide(L)'
;MKLSETFELLMLEHDGQFHIPLNYVATRYFKMESAAFKKHLNSGALPKDFTNSVELNVVPTRSLANLFEYLKKEKEQIIMCNRTKNSQKSNDMTNDLNPMGRWMLMSSLMQQYGTAIIPYTRIAADYLNWKSEKTAMAKYNDGTVTKLQLVTIQSNVGRKQPVFVAVQDLADFLLSNRNVAILN
;
A
#
# COMPACT_ATOMS: atom_id res chain seq x y z
N MET A 1 18.47 -2.91 14.37
CA MET A 1 17.30 -3.50 13.69
C MET A 1 16.80 -2.45 12.71
N LYS A 2 16.82 -2.70 11.39
CA LYS A 2 16.41 -1.69 10.40
C LYS A 2 14.89 -1.50 10.51
N LEU A 3 14.44 -0.26 10.71
CA LEU A 3 13.01 0.07 10.63
C LEU A 3 12.57 -0.03 9.16
N SER A 4 11.34 -0.43 8.93
CA SER A 4 10.83 -0.54 7.56
C SER A 4 10.39 0.82 7.04
N GLU A 5 10.51 1.03 5.73
CA GLU A 5 10.08 2.27 5.08
C GLU A 5 8.58 2.54 5.32
N THR A 6 7.74 1.50 5.33
CA THR A 6 6.31 1.61 5.67
C THR A 6 6.10 2.19 7.08
N PHE A 7 6.92 1.77 8.05
CA PHE A 7 6.85 2.28 9.42
C PHE A 7 7.25 3.75 9.49
N GLU A 8 8.34 4.13 8.83
CA GLU A 8 8.82 5.53 8.80
C GLU A 8 7.78 6.46 8.17
N LEU A 9 7.14 6.06 7.09
CA LEU A 9 6.09 6.84 6.42
C LEU A 9 4.83 6.96 7.28
N LEU A 10 4.43 5.90 7.99
CA LEU A 10 3.30 5.97 8.93
C LEU A 10 3.63 6.86 10.13
N MET A 11 4.87 6.80 10.64
CA MET A 11 5.30 7.72 11.70
C MET A 11 5.25 9.18 11.21
N LEU A 12 5.63 9.45 9.96
CA LEU A 12 5.51 10.78 9.39
C LEU A 12 4.04 11.21 9.18
N GLU A 13 3.17 10.32 8.71
CA GLU A 13 1.73 10.59 8.54
C GLU A 13 1.04 10.95 9.87
N HIS A 14 1.47 10.33 10.97
CA HIS A 14 0.85 10.49 12.30
C HIS A 14 1.70 11.33 13.25
N ASP A 15 2.47 12.29 12.75
CA ASP A 15 3.26 13.24 13.55
C ASP A 15 4.13 12.58 14.65
N GLY A 16 4.72 11.43 14.33
CA GLY A 16 5.58 10.66 15.22
C GLY A 16 4.84 9.82 16.28
N GLN A 17 3.52 9.64 16.17
CA GLN A 17 2.76 8.83 17.12
C GLN A 17 3.05 7.33 16.97
N PHE A 18 3.48 6.72 18.08
CA PHE A 18 3.70 5.26 18.16
C PHE A 18 2.41 4.44 18.29
N HIS A 19 1.29 5.10 18.63
CA HIS A 19 -0.01 4.48 18.83
C HIS A 19 -1.07 5.31 18.13
N ILE A 20 -1.85 4.68 17.25
CA ILE A 20 -2.90 5.33 16.45
C ILE A 20 -4.26 4.90 17.03
N PRO A 21 -5.25 5.79 17.17
CA PRO A 21 -6.58 5.41 17.64
C PRO A 21 -7.19 4.27 16.82
N LEU A 22 -7.71 3.23 17.49
CA LEU A 22 -8.24 2.04 16.82
C LEU A 22 -9.40 2.38 15.86
N ASN A 23 -10.27 3.31 16.25
CA ASN A 23 -11.38 3.76 15.40
C ASN A 23 -10.88 4.43 14.10
N TYR A 24 -9.81 5.23 14.20
CA TYR A 24 -9.19 5.83 13.02
C TYR A 24 -8.67 4.74 12.09
N VAL A 25 -7.92 3.76 12.62
CA VAL A 25 -7.38 2.66 11.81
C VAL A 25 -8.49 1.87 11.11
N ALA A 26 -9.54 1.49 11.85
CA ALA A 26 -10.68 0.73 11.32
C ALA A 26 -11.39 1.44 10.15
N THR A 27 -11.68 2.73 10.34
CA THR A 27 -12.41 3.52 9.35
C THR A 27 -11.53 3.92 8.16
N ARG A 28 -10.28 4.32 8.42
CA ARG A 28 -9.35 4.82 7.40
C ARG A 28 -8.84 3.71 6.50
N TYR A 29 -8.29 2.64 7.09
CA TYR A 29 -7.56 1.61 6.35
C TYR A 29 -8.38 0.35 6.08
N PHE A 30 -9.42 0.08 6.88
CA PHE A 30 -10.23 -1.13 6.71
C PHE A 30 -11.66 -0.85 6.24
N LYS A 31 -12.07 0.42 6.14
CA LYS A 31 -13.41 0.85 5.71
C LYS A 31 -14.53 0.12 6.45
N MET A 32 -14.34 -0.10 7.75
CA MET A 32 -15.30 -0.81 8.60
C MET A 32 -15.49 -0.10 9.93
N GLU A 33 -16.58 -0.43 10.61
CA GLU A 33 -16.87 0.07 11.96
C GLU A 33 -15.86 -0.47 12.98
N SER A 34 -15.54 0.35 13.98
CA SER A 34 -14.62 -0.04 15.07
C SER A 34 -15.04 -1.34 15.77
N ALA A 35 -16.34 -1.55 15.98
CA ALA A 35 -16.86 -2.78 16.59
C ALA A 35 -16.57 -4.03 15.75
N ALA A 36 -16.79 -3.95 14.43
CA ALA A 36 -16.47 -5.02 13.50
C ALA A 36 -14.96 -5.30 13.45
N PHE A 37 -14.15 -4.24 13.44
CA PHE A 37 -12.69 -4.37 13.48
C PHE A 37 -12.20 -5.04 14.77
N LYS A 38 -12.73 -4.66 15.94
CA LYS A 38 -12.44 -5.32 17.23
C LYS A 38 -12.79 -6.80 17.20
N LYS A 39 -13.92 -7.17 16.58
CA LYS A 39 -14.31 -8.58 16.41
C LYS A 39 -13.30 -9.35 15.57
N HIS A 40 -12.79 -8.76 14.48
CA HIS A 40 -11.74 -9.37 13.64
C HIS A 40 -10.40 -9.50 14.35
N LEU A 41 -10.03 -8.52 15.21
CA LEU A 41 -8.85 -8.61 16.06
C LEU A 41 -8.97 -9.78 17.06
N ASN A 42 -10.12 -9.89 17.72
CA ASN A 42 -10.36 -10.94 18.72
C ASN A 42 -10.51 -12.35 18.11
N SER A 43 -10.93 -12.46 16.85
CA SER A 43 -11.07 -13.76 16.17
C SER A 43 -9.74 -14.35 15.70
N GLY A 44 -8.60 -13.68 15.94
CA GLY A 44 -7.28 -14.12 15.48
C GLY A 44 -7.09 -14.03 13.96
N ALA A 45 -7.93 -13.26 13.25
CA ALA A 45 -7.80 -13.07 11.81
C ALA A 45 -6.63 -12.12 11.44
N LEU A 46 -6.09 -11.40 12.43
CA LEU A 46 -4.96 -10.49 12.29
C LEU A 46 -3.77 -10.97 13.14
N PRO A 47 -2.53 -10.57 12.80
CA PRO A 47 -1.33 -10.99 13.51
C PRO A 47 -1.38 -10.72 15.01
N LYS A 48 -0.72 -11.58 15.79
CA LYS A 48 -0.62 -11.44 17.26
C LYS A 48 0.02 -10.11 17.70
N ASP A 49 0.69 -9.39 16.81
CA ASP A 49 1.28 -8.08 17.12
C ASP A 49 0.24 -6.99 17.45
N PHE A 50 -1.06 -7.26 17.24
CA PHE A 50 -2.15 -6.40 17.67
C PHE A 50 -2.65 -6.71 19.10
N THR A 51 -2.01 -7.63 19.83
CA THR A 51 -2.39 -7.99 21.21
C THR A 51 -2.49 -6.71 22.05
N ASN A 52 -3.58 -6.59 22.81
CA ASN A 52 -3.98 -5.43 23.63
C ASN A 52 -4.55 -4.22 22.86
N SER A 53 -4.60 -4.21 21.52
CA SER A 53 -5.15 -3.08 20.76
C SER A 53 -6.64 -2.84 21.07
N VAL A 54 -7.37 -3.92 21.33
CA VAL A 54 -8.80 -3.87 21.69
C VAL A 54 -9.00 -3.29 23.10
N GLU A 55 -8.17 -3.70 24.06
CA GLU A 55 -8.23 -3.26 25.46
C GLU A 55 -7.80 -1.80 25.60
N LEU A 56 -6.70 -1.42 24.95
CA LEU A 56 -6.14 -0.06 25.01
C LEU A 56 -6.79 0.91 24.02
N ASN A 57 -7.67 0.41 23.14
CA ASN A 57 -8.35 1.17 22.09
C ASN A 57 -7.40 1.94 21.14
N VAL A 58 -6.19 1.44 20.99
CA VAL A 58 -5.13 1.99 20.11
C VAL A 58 -4.46 0.86 19.35
N VAL A 59 -3.84 1.18 18.22
CA VAL A 59 -3.07 0.24 17.40
C VAL A 59 -1.61 0.73 17.36
N PRO A 60 -0.62 -0.10 17.75
CA PRO A 60 0.77 0.28 17.58
C PRO A 60 1.11 0.50 16.11
N THR A 61 1.72 1.64 15.79
CA THR A 61 2.08 2.02 14.40
C THR A 61 2.96 0.94 13.75
N ARG A 62 3.83 0.30 14.54
CA ARG A 62 4.67 -0.81 14.09
C ARG A 62 3.88 -2.05 13.70
N SER A 63 2.87 -2.42 14.48
CA SER A 63 2.01 -3.57 14.18
C SER A 63 1.20 -3.34 12.90
N LEU A 64 0.77 -2.09 12.66
CA LEU A 64 0.11 -1.70 11.42
C LEU A 64 1.06 -1.77 10.21
N ALA A 65 2.30 -1.27 10.35
CA ALA A 65 3.32 -1.37 9.31
C ALA A 65 3.63 -2.83 8.94
N ASN A 66 3.86 -3.67 9.96
CA ASN A 66 4.09 -5.11 9.79
C ASN A 66 2.95 -5.79 9.04
N LEU A 67 1.70 -5.42 9.35
CA LEU A 67 0.52 -5.96 8.67
C LEU A 67 0.50 -5.56 7.19
N PHE A 68 0.73 -4.30 6.87
CA PHE A 68 0.76 -3.87 5.47
C PHE A 68 1.86 -4.56 4.68
N GLU A 69 3.05 -4.73 5.27
CA GLU A 69 4.14 -5.49 4.65
C GLU A 69 3.79 -6.96 4.47
N TYR A 70 3.15 -7.58 5.46
CA TYR A 70 2.67 -8.95 5.35
C TYR A 70 1.68 -9.12 4.19
N LEU A 71 0.68 -8.24 4.10
CA LEU A 71 -0.33 -8.25 3.03
C LEU A 71 0.27 -7.97 1.64
N LYS A 72 1.36 -7.21 1.60
CA LYS A 72 2.07 -6.85 0.38
C LYS A 72 2.87 -8.02 -0.21
N LYS A 73 3.54 -8.82 0.64
CA LYS A 73 4.48 -9.88 0.24
C LYS A 73 3.89 -10.87 -0.77
N GLU A 74 2.62 -11.21 -0.66
CA GLU A 74 1.97 -12.14 -1.59
C GLU A 74 1.93 -11.57 -3.02
N LYS A 75 1.65 -10.27 -3.18
CA LYS A 75 1.61 -9.61 -4.49
C LYS A 75 2.99 -9.39 -5.07
N GLU A 76 3.98 -9.06 -4.25
CA GLU A 76 5.37 -8.93 -4.67
C GLU A 76 5.91 -10.24 -5.26
N GLN A 77 5.62 -11.38 -4.62
CA GLN A 77 6.04 -12.70 -5.13
C GLN A 77 5.46 -13.00 -6.51
N ILE A 78 4.18 -12.69 -6.73
CA ILE A 78 3.52 -12.86 -8.04
C ILE A 78 4.20 -11.98 -9.10
N ILE A 79 4.51 -10.72 -8.76
CA ILE A 79 5.18 -9.79 -9.68
C ILE A 79 6.61 -10.25 -10.00
N MET A 80 7.36 -10.73 -9.00
CA MET A 80 8.71 -11.29 -9.22
C MET A 80 8.69 -12.50 -10.16
N CYS A 81 7.74 -13.43 -9.99
CA CYS A 81 7.56 -14.57 -10.89
C CYS A 81 7.21 -14.14 -12.34
N ASN A 82 6.45 -13.06 -12.50
CA ASN A 82 6.13 -12.53 -13.82
C ASN A 82 7.34 -11.82 -14.47
N ARG A 83 8.18 -11.16 -13.67
CA ARG A 83 9.44 -10.58 -14.14
C ARG A 83 10.36 -11.68 -14.67
N THR A 84 10.62 -12.74 -13.89
CA THR A 84 11.50 -13.84 -14.32
C THR A 84 11.01 -14.58 -15.57
N LYS A 85 9.69 -14.69 -15.79
CA LYS A 85 9.12 -15.27 -17.01
C LYS A 85 9.23 -14.38 -18.25
N ASN A 86 9.24 -13.06 -18.07
CA ASN A 86 9.38 -12.09 -19.16
C ASN A 86 10.84 -11.63 -19.37
N SER A 87 11.77 -12.04 -18.51
CA SER A 87 13.21 -11.81 -18.63
C SER A 87 13.88 -12.72 -19.67
N GLN A 88 13.42 -12.65 -20.92
CA GLN A 88 14.29 -12.80 -22.08
C GLN A 88 14.21 -11.47 -22.85
N LYS A 89 15.26 -10.65 -22.72
CA LYS A 89 15.45 -9.32 -23.34
C LYS A 89 14.75 -8.13 -22.69
N SER A 90 15.29 -7.68 -21.57
CA SER A 90 15.48 -6.25 -21.35
C SER A 90 16.72 -6.08 -20.49
N ASN A 91 17.66 -5.28 -20.98
CA ASN A 91 18.95 -5.01 -20.34
C ASN A 91 18.77 -4.71 -18.85
N ASP A 92 19.68 -5.28 -18.06
CA ASP A 92 20.07 -4.81 -16.73
C ASP A 92 20.51 -3.33 -16.78
N MET A 93 19.55 -2.43 -16.96
CA MET A 93 19.59 -1.17 -16.24
C MET A 93 18.98 -1.49 -14.89
N THR A 94 19.84 -1.97 -13.99
CA THR A 94 19.73 -1.58 -12.59
C THR A 94 19.73 -0.07 -12.59
N ASN A 95 18.55 0.54 -12.74
CA ASN A 95 18.34 1.92 -12.40
C ASN A 95 18.73 2.01 -10.93
N ASP A 96 19.98 2.41 -10.66
CA ASP A 96 20.37 3.03 -9.42
C ASP A 96 19.51 4.29 -9.31
N LEU A 97 18.29 4.06 -8.85
CA LEU A 97 17.31 5.07 -8.56
C LEU A 97 17.96 5.94 -7.50
N ASN A 98 18.38 7.15 -7.92
CA ASN A 98 18.96 8.13 -7.02
C ASN A 98 18.14 8.13 -5.73
N PRO A 99 18.71 7.67 -4.59
CA PRO A 99 17.95 7.48 -3.36
C PRO A 99 17.25 8.77 -2.92
N MET A 100 17.88 9.92 -3.18
CA MET A 100 17.31 11.22 -2.92
C MET A 100 16.10 11.53 -3.83
N GLY A 101 16.20 11.21 -5.12
CA GLY A 101 15.10 11.41 -6.07
C GLY A 101 13.88 10.54 -5.74
N ARG A 102 14.10 9.30 -5.31
CA ARG A 102 13.05 8.42 -4.80
C ARG A 102 12.39 9.01 -3.55
N TRP A 103 13.19 9.45 -2.59
CA TRP A 103 12.70 10.04 -1.34
C TRP A 103 11.92 11.35 -1.56
N MET A 104 12.39 12.22 -2.46
CA MET A 104 11.68 13.44 -2.86
C MET A 104 10.33 13.12 -3.49
N LEU A 105 10.28 12.14 -4.40
CA LEU A 105 9.01 11.72 -5.01
C LEU A 105 8.05 11.16 -3.95
N MET A 106 8.53 10.30 -3.06
CA MET A 106 7.73 9.77 -1.95
C MET A 106 7.16 10.90 -1.07
N SER A 107 8.00 11.89 -0.73
CA SER A 107 7.57 13.05 0.06
C SER A 107 6.50 13.87 -0.66
N SER A 108 6.67 14.14 -1.96
CA SER A 108 5.68 14.84 -2.78
C SER A 108 4.36 14.06 -2.89
N LEU A 109 4.42 12.74 -3.09
CA LEU A 109 3.24 11.88 -3.11
C LEU A 109 2.53 11.87 -1.75
N MET A 110 3.27 11.79 -0.65
CA MET A 110 2.68 11.92 0.69
C MET A 110 1.99 13.26 0.88
N GLN A 111 2.59 14.36 0.43
CA GLN A 111 1.97 15.69 0.49
C GLN A 111 0.71 15.77 -0.37
N GLN A 112 0.73 15.20 -1.58
CA GLN A 112 -0.40 15.20 -2.52
C GLN A 112 -1.59 14.38 -1.99
N TYR A 113 -1.33 13.19 -1.42
CA TYR A 113 -2.38 12.28 -1.00
C TYR A 113 -2.76 12.41 0.48
N GLY A 114 -1.88 12.99 1.31
CA GLY A 114 -2.03 13.15 2.75
C GLY A 114 -2.02 11.82 3.51
N THR A 115 -1.36 10.78 2.98
CA THR A 115 -1.34 9.43 3.57
C THR A 115 -0.21 8.60 2.99
N ALA A 116 0.42 7.74 3.80
CA ALA A 116 1.41 6.76 3.38
C ALA A 116 0.78 5.59 2.61
N ILE A 117 -0.51 5.35 2.84
CA ILE A 117 -1.29 4.27 2.21
C ILE A 117 -2.44 4.89 1.42
N ILE A 118 -2.36 4.83 0.09
CA ILE A 118 -3.24 5.54 -0.82
C ILE A 118 -4.31 4.57 -1.37
N PRO A 119 -5.60 4.94 -1.40
CA PRO A 119 -6.61 4.14 -2.10
C PRO A 119 -6.26 3.95 -3.57
N TYR A 120 -6.24 2.71 -4.04
CA TYR A 120 -5.88 2.37 -5.43
C TYR A 120 -6.77 3.10 -6.45
N THR A 121 -8.04 3.32 -6.14
CA THR A 121 -8.98 4.04 -7.03
C THR A 121 -8.54 5.47 -7.32
N ARG A 122 -7.87 6.15 -6.37
CA ARG A 122 -7.29 7.48 -6.62
C ARG A 122 -6.10 7.40 -7.57
N ILE A 123 -5.18 6.45 -7.33
CA ILE A 123 -4.02 6.23 -8.20
C ILE A 123 -4.45 5.86 -9.62
N ALA A 124 -5.47 5.02 -9.74
CA ALA A 124 -6.02 4.61 -11.02
C ALA A 124 -6.59 5.80 -11.82
N ALA A 125 -7.25 6.74 -11.15
CA ALA A 125 -7.74 7.96 -11.78
C ALA A 125 -6.58 8.88 -12.18
N ASP A 126 -5.64 9.12 -11.27
CA ASP A 126 -4.60 10.15 -11.41
C ASP A 126 -3.48 9.73 -12.38
N TYR A 127 -3.07 8.46 -12.36
CA TYR A 127 -1.91 7.98 -13.14
C TYR A 127 -2.27 6.98 -14.25
N LEU A 128 -3.40 6.28 -14.15
CA LEU A 128 -3.78 5.25 -15.14
C LEU A 128 -4.96 5.68 -16.03
N ASN A 129 -5.49 6.90 -15.81
CA ASN A 129 -6.64 7.47 -16.51
C ASN A 129 -7.92 6.59 -16.43
N TRP A 130 -8.05 5.80 -15.37
CA TRP A 130 -9.25 4.99 -15.09
C TRP A 130 -10.17 5.75 -14.14
N LYS A 131 -10.89 6.73 -14.69
CA LYS A 131 -11.65 7.73 -13.93
C LYS A 131 -12.81 7.20 -13.08
N SER A 132 -13.31 5.99 -13.35
CA SER A 132 -14.39 5.40 -12.57
C SER A 132 -13.88 4.30 -11.66
N GLU A 133 -14.39 4.26 -10.42
CA GLU A 133 -14.10 3.18 -9.47
C GLU A 133 -14.43 1.80 -10.04
N LYS A 134 -15.54 1.69 -10.79
CA LYS A 134 -15.94 0.44 -11.46
C LYS A 134 -14.88 -0.02 -12.46
N THR A 135 -14.34 0.90 -13.27
CA THR A 135 -13.28 0.59 -14.24
C THR A 135 -11.98 0.21 -13.52
N ALA A 136 -11.58 0.98 -12.52
CA ALA A 136 -10.37 0.71 -11.74
C ALA A 136 -10.43 -0.69 -11.09
N MET A 137 -11.55 -1.02 -10.44
CA MET A 137 -11.73 -2.33 -9.81
C MET A 137 -11.87 -3.47 -10.83
N ALA A 138 -12.47 -3.24 -12.01
CA ALA A 138 -12.46 -4.23 -13.09
C ALA A 138 -11.03 -4.54 -13.55
N LYS A 139 -10.17 -3.52 -13.71
CA LYS A 139 -8.75 -3.65 -14.08
C LYS A 139 -7.88 -4.26 -12.99
N TYR A 140 -8.26 -4.07 -11.73
CA TYR A 140 -7.64 -4.80 -10.63
C TYR A 140 -7.99 -6.29 -10.71
N ASN A 141 -9.28 -6.61 -10.88
CA ASN A 141 -9.77 -7.99 -10.88
C ASN A 141 -9.38 -8.79 -12.12
N ASP A 142 -9.16 -8.16 -13.27
CA ASP A 142 -8.70 -8.82 -14.51
C ASP A 142 -7.17 -9.06 -14.56
N GLY A 143 -6.45 -8.62 -13.50
CA GLY A 143 -5.00 -8.77 -13.38
C GLY A 143 -4.17 -7.75 -14.15
N THR A 144 -4.80 -6.74 -14.79
CA THR A 144 -4.07 -5.66 -15.49
C THR A 144 -3.10 -4.95 -14.55
N VAL A 145 -3.51 -4.65 -13.31
CA VAL A 145 -2.66 -3.97 -12.31
C VAL A 145 -1.39 -4.77 -12.02
N THR A 146 -1.52 -6.09 -11.83
CA THR A 146 -0.37 -6.99 -11.61
C THR A 146 0.55 -7.04 -12.83
N LYS A 147 -0.01 -7.01 -14.05
CA LYS A 147 0.77 -6.96 -15.30
C LYS A 147 1.56 -5.65 -15.43
N LEU A 148 0.99 -4.53 -14.97
CA LEU A 148 1.66 -3.24 -14.87
C LEU A 148 2.72 -3.20 -13.75
N GLN A 149 2.85 -4.28 -12.97
CA GLN A 149 3.80 -4.39 -11.85
C GLN A 149 3.54 -3.38 -10.72
N LEU A 150 2.32 -2.85 -10.61
CA LEU A 150 1.94 -2.02 -9.47
C LEU A 150 1.61 -2.93 -8.28
N VAL A 151 2.34 -2.76 -7.19
CA VAL A 151 2.12 -3.53 -5.96
C VAL A 151 0.94 -2.95 -5.19
N THR A 152 -0.01 -3.80 -4.82
CA THR A 152 -1.22 -3.40 -4.09
C THR A 152 -1.36 -4.16 -2.78
N ILE A 153 -2.03 -3.54 -1.81
CA ILE A 153 -2.36 -4.12 -0.52
C ILE A 153 -3.87 -4.34 -0.46
N GLN A 154 -4.30 -5.55 -0.11
CA GLN A 154 -5.70 -5.89 0.11
C GLN A 154 -5.81 -6.66 1.43
N SER A 155 -6.65 -6.19 2.35
CA SER A 155 -6.76 -6.75 3.71
C SER A 155 -7.47 -8.10 3.77
N ASN A 156 -8.20 -8.50 2.73
CA ASN A 156 -8.90 -9.77 2.69
C ASN A 156 -9.24 -10.23 1.26
N VAL A 157 -9.52 -11.53 1.10
CA VAL A 157 -9.87 -12.15 -0.19
C VAL A 157 -11.35 -11.89 -0.48
N GLY A 158 -11.69 -10.71 -1.01
CA GLY A 158 -13.06 -10.37 -1.37
C GLY A 158 -13.18 -9.26 -2.42
N ARG A 159 -14.10 -9.42 -3.38
CA ARG A 159 -14.26 -8.49 -4.53
C ARG A 159 -14.68 -7.06 -4.15
N LYS A 160 -15.19 -6.85 -2.92
CA LYS A 160 -15.63 -5.54 -2.41
C LYS A 160 -14.68 -4.91 -1.39
N GLN A 161 -13.53 -5.53 -1.15
CA GLN A 161 -12.59 -5.02 -0.14
C GLN A 161 -11.77 -3.85 -0.69
N PRO A 162 -11.42 -2.88 0.17
CA PRO A 162 -10.61 -1.76 -0.26
C PRO A 162 -9.22 -2.25 -0.69
N VAL A 163 -8.74 -1.66 -1.78
CA VAL A 163 -7.40 -1.93 -2.33
C VAL A 163 -6.58 -0.65 -2.16
N PHE A 164 -5.37 -0.81 -1.69
CA PHE A 164 -4.45 0.29 -1.45
C PHE A 164 -3.11 0.08 -2.15
N VAL A 165 -2.31 1.13 -2.18
CA VAL A 165 -0.92 1.11 -2.63
C VAL A 165 -0.13 1.94 -1.63
N ALA A 166 1.01 1.44 -1.16
CA ALA A 166 1.89 2.26 -0.32
C ALA A 166 2.62 3.29 -1.18
N VAL A 167 2.88 4.48 -0.63
CA VAL A 167 3.56 5.56 -1.36
C VAL A 167 4.90 5.10 -1.95
N GLN A 168 5.66 4.29 -1.22
CA GLN A 168 6.92 3.71 -1.72
C GLN A 168 6.72 2.91 -3.01
N ASP A 169 5.65 2.10 -3.10
CA ASP A 169 5.37 1.25 -4.25
C ASP A 169 4.87 2.06 -5.44
N LEU A 170 4.12 3.12 -5.18
CA LEU A 170 3.74 4.07 -6.21
C LEU A 170 4.97 4.80 -6.75
N ALA A 171 5.87 5.25 -5.87
CA ALA A 171 7.11 5.89 -6.29
C ALA A 171 7.96 4.94 -7.16
N ASP A 172 8.14 3.70 -6.71
CA ASP A 172 8.88 2.67 -7.44
C ASP A 172 8.22 2.36 -8.78
N PHE A 173 6.88 2.29 -8.83
CA PHE A 173 6.11 2.11 -10.05
C PHE A 173 6.30 3.26 -11.04
N LEU A 174 6.17 4.51 -10.60
CA LEU A 174 6.30 5.71 -11.46
C LEU A 174 7.73 5.85 -11.98
N LEU A 175 8.72 5.55 -11.15
CA LEU A 175 10.13 5.61 -11.52
C LEU A 175 10.53 4.48 -12.48
N SER A 176 9.96 3.28 -12.32
CA SER A 176 10.22 2.14 -13.21
C SER A 176 9.47 2.27 -14.55
N ASN A 177 8.31 2.93 -14.55
CA ASN A 177 7.43 3.08 -15.71
C ASN A 177 7.36 4.52 -16.20
N ARG A 178 8.49 5.23 -16.32
CA ARG A 178 8.58 6.65 -16.77
C ARG A 178 7.84 7.04 -18.06
N ASN A 179 7.21 6.10 -18.76
CA ASN A 179 6.26 6.35 -19.86
C ASN A 179 4.81 6.61 -19.40
N VAL A 180 4.52 6.61 -18.10
CA VAL A 180 3.23 7.06 -17.56
C VAL A 180 3.27 8.58 -17.44
N ALA A 181 2.63 9.27 -18.38
CA ALA A 181 2.55 10.72 -18.40
C ALA A 181 1.89 11.24 -17.11
N ILE A 182 2.64 11.97 -16.29
CA ILE A 182 2.09 12.79 -15.21
C ILE A 182 1.46 14.00 -15.90
N LEU A 183 0.13 14.02 -15.99
CA LEU A 183 -0.61 15.20 -16.43
C LEU A 183 -0.80 16.11 -15.21
N ASN A 184 -0.21 17.31 -15.27
CA ASN A 184 -0.43 18.40 -14.32
C ASN A 184 -1.88 18.92 -14.42
#